data_AF-A0A2Z6A5Z5-F1
#
_entry.id   AF-A0A2Z6A5Z5-F1
#
_cell.length_a   1.000
_cell.length_b   1.000
_cell.length_c   1.000
_cell.angle_alpha   90.00
_cell.angle_beta   90.00
_cell.angle_gamma   90.00
#
_symmetry.space_group_name_H-M   'P 1'
#
loop_
_entity.id
_entity.type
_entity.pdbx_description
1 polymer ?
#
loop_
_entity_poly.entity_id
_entity_poly.type
_entity_poly.pdbx_seq_one_letter_code
_entity_poly.pdbx_strand_id
1 'polypeptide(L)'
;HLWVEGVWELIMAAMLAFVLIKVTGVDREVIEKWLYVIITLALVTGIIGTGHHYFWIGTPEYWQWWGSIFSALERIPFCAMTVFAFNIFSRRRRDLPNKSSLLCSLVTVLLAFLRAGIFFFP
;
A
#
# COMPACT_ATOMS: atom_id res chain seq x y z
N HIS A 1 -11.98 -2.00 -9.73
CA HIS A 1 -10.57 -1.63 -9.94
C HIS A 1 -10.24 -0.17 -9.69
N LEU A 2 -9.82 0.62 -10.68
CA LEU A 2 -8.97 1.80 -10.45
C LEU A 2 -9.51 2.85 -9.48
N TRP A 3 -10.79 3.21 -9.58
CA TRP A 3 -11.38 4.21 -8.70
C TRP A 3 -11.42 3.74 -7.25
N VAL A 4 -11.88 2.52 -7.00
CA VAL A 4 -12.04 2.04 -5.62
C VAL A 4 -10.71 1.52 -5.10
N GLU A 5 -10.03 0.63 -5.80
CA GLU A 5 -8.81 0.00 -5.27
C GLU A 5 -7.61 0.95 -5.41
N GLY A 6 -7.35 1.45 -6.62
CA GLY A 6 -6.20 2.32 -6.88
C GLY A 6 -6.23 3.66 -6.14
N VAL A 7 -7.35 4.41 -6.19
CA VAL A 7 -7.40 5.74 -5.56
C VAL A 7 -7.40 5.64 -4.03
N TRP A 8 -8.14 4.70 -3.43
CA TRP A 8 -8.16 4.58 -1.98
C TRP A 8 -6.79 4.13 -1.43
N GLU A 9 -6.04 3.29 -2.14
CA GLU A 9 -4.66 2.94 -1.77
C GLU A 9 -3.74 4.16 -1.71
N LEU A 10 -3.80 5.03 -2.72
CA LEU A 10 -2.99 6.24 -2.79
C LEU A 10 -3.34 7.21 -1.65
N ILE A 11 -4.63 7.39 -1.36
CA ILE A 11 -5.10 8.23 -0.26
C ILE A 11 -4.60 7.66 1.08
N MET A 12 -4.73 6.36 1.31
CA MET A 12 -4.26 5.73 2.54
C MET A 12 -2.75 5.83 2.70
N ALA A 13 -1.97 5.65 1.63
CA ALA A 13 -0.52 5.83 1.66
C ALA A 13 -0.12 7.27 2.00
N ALA A 14 -0.81 8.26 1.42
CA ALA A 14 -0.60 9.68 1.72
C ALA A 14 -0.95 10.02 3.17
N MET A 15 -2.08 9.51 3.68
CA MET A 15 -2.49 9.69 5.08
C MET A 15 -1.49 9.05 6.05
N LEU A 16 -1.03 7.83 5.76
CA LEU A 16 -0.01 7.13 6.55
C LEU A 16 1.29 7.94 6.60
N ALA A 17 1.79 8.40 5.45
CA ALA A 17 3.00 9.22 5.38
C ALA A 17 2.83 10.53 6.17
N PHE A 18 1.69 11.21 6.03
CA PHE A 18 1.39 12.43 6.79
C PHE A 18 1.43 12.19 8.31
N VAL A 19 0.77 11.15 8.80
CA VAL A 19 0.77 10.81 10.23
C VAL A 19 2.18 10.49 10.71
N LEU A 20 2.94 9.69 9.94
CA LEU A 20 4.31 9.32 10.30
C LEU A 20 5.23 10.54 10.39
N ILE A 21 5.13 11.50 9.46
CA ILE A 21 5.91 12.76 9.50
C ILE A 21 5.60 13.54 10.79
N LYS A 22 4.33 13.66 11.16
CA LYS A 22 3.91 14.47 12.31
C LYS A 22 4.30 13.83 13.64
N VAL A 23 4.22 12.51 13.73
CA VAL A 23 4.26 11.78 14.99
C VAL A 23 5.68 11.27 15.32
N THR A 24 6.43 10.76 14.34
CA THR A 24 7.66 10.01 14.61
C THR A 24 8.91 10.88 14.76
N GLY A 25 8.91 12.09 14.19
CA GLY A 25 10.09 12.97 14.15
C GLY A 25 11.22 12.46 13.25
N VAL A 26 10.93 11.51 12.35
CA VAL A 26 11.86 11.07 11.29
C VAL A 26 11.89 12.12 10.18
N ASP A 27 13.04 12.26 9.52
CA ASP A 27 13.23 13.23 8.43
C ASP A 27 12.21 13.00 7.30
N ARG A 28 11.56 14.08 6.89
CA ARG A 28 10.51 14.08 5.85
C ARG A 28 10.99 13.44 4.55
N GLU A 29 12.24 13.69 4.17
CA GLU A 29 12.84 13.16 2.94
C GLU A 29 12.80 11.62 2.90
N VAL A 30 13.04 10.95 4.03
CA VAL A 30 13.00 9.48 4.10
C VAL A 30 11.58 8.99 3.87
N ILE A 31 10.61 9.60 4.54
CA ILE A 31 9.19 9.22 4.42
C ILE A 31 8.68 9.46 3.00
N GLU A 32 9.02 10.59 2.38
CA GLU A 32 8.60 10.90 1.01
C GLU A 32 9.20 9.93 0.00
N LYS A 33 10.49 9.56 0.13
CA LYS A 33 11.12 8.55 -0.73
C LYS A 33 10.38 7.22 -0.69
N TRP A 34 10.04 6.75 0.51
CA TRP A 34 9.22 5.54 0.66
C TRP A 34 7.82 5.70 0.04
N LEU A 35 7.17 6.83 0.28
CA LEU A 35 5.86 7.12 -0.29
C LEU A 35 5.89 7.08 -1.83
N TYR A 36 6.90 7.68 -2.47
CA TYR A 36 7.04 7.65 -3.92
C TYR A 36 7.22 6.23 -4.47
N VAL A 37 8.01 5.39 -3.80
CA VAL A 37 8.16 3.97 -4.18
C VAL A 37 6.84 3.24 -4.09
N ILE A 38 6.10 3.41 -2.99
CA ILE A 38 4.79 2.75 -2.77
C ILE A 38 3.78 3.21 -3.82
N ILE A 39 3.67 4.52 -4.08
CA ILE A 39 2.76 5.09 -5.09
C ILE A 39 3.10 4.54 -6.48
N THR A 40 4.39 4.49 -6.83
CA THR A 40 4.82 4.01 -8.15
C THR A 40 4.46 2.54 -8.32
N LEU A 41 4.72 1.71 -7.31
CA LEU A 41 4.35 0.30 -7.33
C LEU A 41 2.83 0.15 -7.47
N ALA A 42 2.05 0.84 -6.64
CA ALA A 42 0.58 0.75 -6.65
C ALA A 42 -0.01 1.16 -8.01
N LEU A 43 0.50 2.24 -8.62
CA LEU A 43 0.04 2.69 -9.93
C LEU A 43 0.42 1.69 -11.04
N VAL A 44 1.68 1.24 -11.08
CA VAL A 44 2.14 0.31 -12.12
C VAL A 44 1.39 -1.02 -12.04
N THR A 45 1.26 -1.58 -10.83
CA THR A 45 0.55 -2.86 -10.64
C THR A 45 -0.96 -2.70 -10.85
N GLY A 46 -1.59 -1.67 -10.28
CA GLY A 46 -3.05 -1.47 -10.36
C GLY A 46 -3.56 -1.10 -11.76
N ILE A 47 -2.83 -0.26 -12.50
CA ILE A 47 -3.22 0.16 -13.86
C ILE A 47 -3.23 -1.03 -14.81
N ILE A 48 -2.15 -1.81 -14.82
CA ILE A 48 -2.03 -2.98 -15.72
C ILE A 48 -2.82 -4.16 -15.17
N GLY A 49 -2.86 -4.33 -13.85
CA GLY A 49 -3.58 -5.40 -13.14
C GLY A 49 -5.10 -5.34 -13.31
N THR A 50 -5.65 -4.16 -13.64
CA THR A 50 -7.06 -4.03 -14.11
C THR A 50 -7.39 -5.00 -15.26
N GLY A 51 -6.38 -5.45 -16.01
CA GLY A 51 -6.48 -6.49 -17.03
C GLY A 51 -7.13 -7.80 -16.58
N HIS A 52 -7.12 -8.13 -15.28
CA HIS A 52 -7.79 -9.34 -14.78
C HIS A 52 -9.32 -9.33 -14.92
N HIS A 53 -9.95 -8.15 -15.03
CA HIS A 53 -11.38 -8.02 -15.33
C HIS A 53 -11.68 -8.33 -16.79
N TYR A 54 -10.64 -8.42 -17.63
CA TYR A 54 -10.77 -8.58 -19.07
C TYR A 54 -10.71 -10.04 -19.52
N PHE A 55 -10.39 -10.98 -18.62
CA PHE A 55 -10.13 -12.39 -18.95
C PHE A 55 -11.26 -13.06 -19.74
N TRP A 56 -12.52 -12.68 -19.48
CA TRP A 56 -13.70 -13.39 -19.98
C TRP A 56 -14.75 -12.49 -20.64
N ILE A 57 -14.39 -11.25 -20.99
CA ILE A 57 -15.31 -10.30 -21.65
C ILE A 57 -15.06 -10.16 -23.15
N GLY A 58 -14.24 -11.04 -23.74
CA GLY A 58 -13.93 -11.05 -25.18
C GLY A 58 -12.79 -10.12 -25.61
N THR A 59 -11.93 -9.68 -24.68
CA THR A 59 -10.70 -8.95 -25.03
C THR A 59 -9.60 -9.89 -25.56
N PRO A 60 -8.54 -9.35 -26.22
CA PRO A 60 -7.44 -10.18 -26.71
C PRO A 60 -6.73 -11.01 -25.61
N GLU A 61 -6.27 -12.21 -25.97
CA GLU A 61 -5.69 -13.18 -25.04
C GLU A 61 -4.45 -12.69 -24.28
N TYR A 62 -3.71 -11.70 -24.80
CA TYR A 62 -2.55 -11.17 -24.09
C TYR A 62 -2.93 -10.57 -22.72
N TRP A 63 -4.18 -10.14 -22.54
CA TRP A 63 -4.65 -9.66 -21.24
C TRP A 63 -4.69 -10.75 -20.18
N GLN A 64 -4.83 -12.03 -20.54
CA GLN A 64 -4.71 -13.12 -19.57
C GLN A 64 -3.32 -13.14 -18.94
N TRP A 65 -2.27 -12.93 -19.73
CA TRP A 65 -0.90 -12.85 -19.23
C TRP A 65 -0.65 -11.59 -18.41
N TRP A 66 -0.95 -10.41 -18.97
CA TRP A 66 -0.69 -9.13 -18.30
C TRP A 66 -1.53 -8.96 -17.03
N GLY A 67 -2.82 -9.27 -17.10
CA GLY A 67 -3.73 -9.21 -15.97
C GLY A 67 -3.30 -10.17 -14.86
N SER A 68 -2.92 -11.41 -15.18
CA SER A 68 -2.48 -12.38 -14.16
C SER A 68 -1.21 -11.94 -13.44
N ILE A 69 -0.20 -11.48 -14.19
CA ILE A 69 1.08 -11.06 -13.61
C ILE A 69 0.89 -9.82 -12.74
N PHE A 70 0.26 -8.77 -13.25
CA PHE A 70 0.19 -7.50 -12.54
C PHE A 70 -0.81 -7.52 -11.40
N SER A 71 -1.92 -8.27 -11.52
CA SER A 71 -2.83 -8.53 -10.40
C SER A 71 -2.14 -9.28 -9.25
N ALA A 72 -1.21 -10.21 -9.54
CA ALA A 72 -0.44 -10.87 -8.49
C ALA A 72 0.53 -9.89 -7.80
N LEU A 73 1.10 -8.95 -8.56
CA LEU A 73 2.03 -7.94 -8.05
C LEU A 73 1.34 -6.84 -7.22
N GLU A 74 0.02 -6.64 -7.34
CA GLU A 74 -0.74 -5.66 -6.53
C GLU A 74 -0.62 -5.89 -5.02
N ARG A 75 -0.20 -7.07 -4.57
CA ARG A 75 0.10 -7.36 -3.15
C ARG A 75 1.35 -6.63 -2.63
N ILE A 76 2.31 -6.32 -3.51
CA ILE A 76 3.62 -5.75 -3.14
C ILE A 76 3.49 -4.35 -2.52
N PRO A 77 2.73 -3.40 -3.10
CA PRO A 77 2.49 -2.09 -2.47
C PRO A 77 1.95 -2.17 -1.04
N PHE A 78 0.98 -3.06 -0.77
CA PHE A 78 0.43 -3.23 0.58
C PHE A 78 1.45 -3.84 1.54
N CYS A 79 2.24 -4.82 1.10
CA CYS A 79 3.38 -5.36 1.85
C CYS A 79 4.35 -4.22 2.20
N ALA A 80 4.71 -3.41 1.21
CA ALA A 80 5.66 -2.32 1.34
C ALA A 80 5.15 -1.25 2.32
N MET A 81 3.86 -0.89 2.30
CA MET A 81 3.24 0.02 3.26
C MET A 81 3.37 -0.47 4.70
N THR A 82 3.19 -1.78 4.92
CA THR A 82 3.32 -2.38 6.25
C THR A 82 4.76 -2.29 6.73
N VAL A 83 5.71 -2.77 5.92
CA VAL A 83 7.15 -2.71 6.23
C VAL A 83 7.59 -1.27 6.48
N PHE A 84 7.12 -0.34 5.64
CA PHE A 84 7.37 1.08 5.77
C PHE A 84 6.90 1.63 7.13
N ALA A 85 5.65 1.35 7.52
CA ALA A 85 5.12 1.79 8.81
C ALA A 85 5.96 1.28 9.99
N PHE A 86 6.31 -0.01 10.01
CA PHE A 86 7.16 -0.58 11.06
C PHE A 86 8.59 -0.01 11.04
N ASN A 87 9.18 0.18 9.87
CA ASN A 87 10.55 0.69 9.74
C ASN A 87 10.67 2.12 10.28
N ILE A 88 9.77 3.02 9.86
CA ILE A 88 9.74 4.41 10.34
C ILE A 88 9.43 4.46 11.83
N PHE A 89 8.52 3.59 12.30
CA PHE A 89 8.18 3.54 13.71
C PHE A 89 9.35 3.08 14.60
N SER A 90 10.12 2.09 14.18
CA SER A 90 11.32 1.64 14.89
C SER A 90 12.42 2.69 14.91
N ARG A 91 12.43 3.61 13.94
CA ARG A 91 13.39 4.73 13.82
C ARG A 91 12.86 6.03 14.42
N ARG A 92 11.73 6.02 15.12
CA ARG A 92 11.15 7.22 15.72
C ARG A 92 12.14 7.87 16.67
N ARG A 93 12.21 9.21 16.63
CA ARG A 93 13.07 10.02 17.51
C ARG A 93 12.30 10.68 18.66
N ARG A 94 10.97 10.55 18.65
CA ARG A 94 10.09 11.10 19.68
C ARG A 94 9.47 10.00 20.51
N ASP A 95 9.52 10.18 21.83
CA ASP A 95 8.69 9.42 22.75
C ASP A 95 7.26 9.94 22.71
N LEU A 96 6.33 9.02 22.49
CA LEU A 96 4.95 9.34 22.30
C LEU A 96 4.17 9.06 23.59
N PRO A 97 3.36 10.01 24.07
CA PRO A 97 2.66 9.87 25.34
C PRO A 97 1.61 8.74 25.31
N ASN A 98 1.01 8.46 24.14
CA ASN A 98 -0.03 7.42 24.00
C ASN A 98 0.47 6.19 23.22
N LYS A 99 1.14 5.29 23.93
CA LYS A 99 1.71 4.03 23.38
C LYS A 99 0.63 3.06 22.88
N SER A 100 -0.56 3.07 23.48
CA SER A 100 -1.66 2.16 23.11
C SER A 100 -2.32 2.55 21.79
N SER A 101 -2.54 3.85 21.55
CA SER A 101 -3.00 4.35 20.25
C SER A 101 -2.04 3.97 19.14
N LEU A 102 -0.74 4.02 19.40
CA LEU A 102 0.30 3.67 18.42
C LEU A 102 0.33 2.19 18.09
N LEU A 103 0.26 1.34 19.10
CA LEU A 103 0.21 -0.10 18.89
C LEU A 103 -1.06 -0.47 18.09
N CYS A 104 -2.20 0.15 18.42
CA CYS A 104 -3.44 -0.02 17.69
C CYS A 104 -3.30 0.40 16.21
N SER A 105 -2.71 1.57 15.92
CA SER A 105 -2.48 2.03 14.55
C SER A 105 -1.58 1.08 13.75
N LEU A 106 -0.51 0.55 14.35
CA LEU A 106 0.36 -0.45 13.70
C LEU A 106 -0.39 -1.75 13.41
N VAL A 107 -1.22 -2.21 14.35
CA VAL A 107 -2.08 -3.39 14.18
C VAL A 107 -3.11 -3.14 13.08
N THR A 108 -3.69 -1.94 12.98
CA THR A 108 -4.62 -1.59 11.91
C THR A 108 -3.94 -1.62 10.54
N VAL A 109 -2.72 -1.09 10.41
CA VAL A 109 -1.94 -1.16 9.15
C VAL A 109 -1.65 -2.62 8.77
N LEU A 110 -1.24 -3.45 9.73
CA LEU A 110 -1.01 -4.87 9.52
C LEU A 110 -2.29 -5.62 9.11
N LEU A 111 -3.41 -5.36 9.78
CA LEU A 111 -4.70 -5.98 9.46
C LEU A 111 -5.24 -5.52 8.11
N ALA A 112 -5.02 -4.25 7.73
CA ALA A 112 -5.36 -3.74 6.40
C ALA A 112 -4.57 -4.49 5.32
N PHE A 113 -3.28 -4.72 5.54
CA PHE A 113 -2.45 -5.55 4.66
C PHE A 113 -2.92 -7.02 4.62
N LEU A 114 -3.22 -7.65 5.76
CA LEU A 114 -3.69 -9.03 5.77
C LEU A 114 -5.02 -9.16 5.02
N ARG A 115 -5.95 -8.23 5.24
CA ARG A 115 -7.26 -8.24 4.59
C ARG A 115 -7.16 -8.03 3.09
N ALA A 116 -6.52 -6.94 2.66
CA ALA A 116 -6.45 -6.58 1.24
C ALA A 116 -5.41 -7.41 0.48
N GLY A 117 -4.27 -7.71 1.12
CA GLY A 117 -3.16 -8.42 0.50
C GLY A 117 -3.36 -9.93 0.45
N ILE A 118 -3.87 -10.58 1.52
CA ILE A 118 -3.91 -12.05 1.58
C ILE A 118 -5.30 -12.61 1.26
N PHE A 119 -6.36 -12.05 1.84
CA PHE A 119 -7.69 -12.65 1.80
C PHE A 119 -8.57 -12.18 0.64
N PHE A 120 -8.42 -10.93 0.19
CA PHE A 120 -9.09 -10.42 -1.00
C PHE A 120 -8.14 -10.50 -2.18
N PHE A 121 -7.98 -11.72 -2.71
CA PHE A 121 -7.31 -11.93 -4.00
C PHE A 121 -8.39 -11.98 -5.10
N PRO A 122 -8.30 -11.14 -6.14
CA PRO A 122 -9.18 -11.21 -7.30
C PRO A 122 -8.86 -12.40 -8.22
#